data_AF-A0A2W4VX58-F1
#
_entry.id   AF-A0A2W4VX58-F1
#
_cell.length_a   1.000
_cell.length_b   1.000
_cell.length_c   1.000
_cell.angle_alpha   90.00
_cell.angle_beta   90.00
_cell.angle_gamma   90.00
#
_symmetry.space_group_name_H-M   'P 1'
#
loop_
_entity.id
_entity.type
_entity.pdbx_description
1 polymer ?
#
loop_
_entity_poly.entity_id
_entity_poly.type
_entity_poly.pdbx_seq_one_letter_code
_entity_poly.pdbx_strand_id
1 'polypeptide(L)'
;MAFDASTESVDPRLGEGIALFNRGDYYACHDLLEAIWMEANTLEKPFYQGILQVAVGLYHLGNHNWQGASILLGEGVNRLRRFEPAYAGVDVERLVDCGWAWLIALQQTGRERVVEVAAAIPQAQAAPAPREMWGEIQGEIQGEILVTIAGIEAPISLPVLHIYFSGEFSGEGAGAI
;
A
#
# COMPACT_ATOMS: atom_id res chain seq x y z
N MET A 1 4.75 -11.53 -29.34
CA MET A 1 3.86 -10.35 -29.40
C MET A 1 3.80 -9.80 -27.99
N ALA A 2 4.40 -8.64 -27.77
CA ALA A 2 4.24 -7.92 -26.51
C ALA A 2 2.78 -7.45 -26.42
N PHE A 3 2.12 -7.75 -25.32
CA PHE A 3 0.87 -7.06 -24.99
C PHE A 3 1.26 -5.61 -24.74
N ASP A 4 0.93 -4.75 -25.68
CA ASP A 4 0.88 -3.31 -25.45
C ASP A 4 -0.28 -3.09 -24.47
N ALA A 5 0.02 -3.11 -23.17
CA ALA A 5 -0.90 -2.70 -22.12
C ALA A 5 -0.97 -1.16 -22.11
N SER A 6 -1.25 -0.58 -23.29
CA SER A 6 -1.53 0.82 -23.48
C SER A 6 -2.80 1.15 -22.70
N THR A 7 -2.65 1.71 -21.50
CA THR A 7 -3.45 2.83 -20.95
C THR A 7 -4.95 2.89 -21.31
N GLU A 8 -5.66 1.76 -21.44
CA GLU A 8 -7.11 1.73 -21.37
C GLU A 8 -7.47 2.16 -19.96
N SER A 9 -8.21 3.25 -19.86
CA SER A 9 -8.09 4.19 -18.75
C SER A 9 -8.37 3.55 -17.39
N VAL A 10 -7.31 3.46 -16.58
CA VAL A 10 -7.41 3.33 -15.13
C VAL A 10 -8.48 4.28 -14.62
N ASP A 11 -9.29 3.83 -13.66
CA ASP A 11 -10.35 4.64 -13.10
C ASP A 11 -9.76 5.94 -12.53
N PRO A 12 -10.28 7.12 -12.92
CA PRO A 12 -9.73 8.41 -12.49
C PRO A 12 -9.79 8.62 -10.96
N ARG A 13 -10.64 7.86 -10.25
CA ARG A 13 -10.75 7.88 -8.78
C ARG A 13 -9.62 7.12 -8.08
N LEU A 14 -8.78 6.35 -8.79
CA LEU A 14 -7.66 5.63 -8.17
C LEU A 14 -6.74 6.56 -7.38
N GLY A 15 -6.44 7.75 -7.91
CA GLY A 15 -5.60 8.74 -7.23
C GLY A 15 -6.19 9.19 -5.90
N GLU A 16 -7.52 9.33 -5.81
CA GLU A 16 -8.21 9.65 -4.56
C GLU A 16 -8.14 8.49 -3.56
N GLY A 17 -8.31 7.25 -4.03
CA GLY A 17 -8.14 6.04 -3.21
C GLY A 17 -6.73 5.92 -2.62
N ILE A 18 -5.71 6.22 -3.43
CA ILE A 18 -4.31 6.25 -2.98
C ILE A 18 -4.10 7.38 -1.96
N ALA A 19 -4.67 8.56 -2.20
CA ALA A 19 -4.61 9.65 -1.24
C ALA A 19 -5.32 9.32 0.08
N LEU A 20 -6.39 8.51 0.06
CA LEU A 20 -7.08 7.98 1.25
C LEU A 20 -6.19 7.00 2.00
N PHE A 21 -5.55 6.08 1.29
CA PHE A 21 -4.58 5.16 1.89
C PHE A 21 -3.44 5.93 2.57
N ASN A 22 -2.85 6.90 1.86
CA ASN A 22 -1.66 7.63 2.29
C ASN A 22 -1.91 8.63 3.45
N ARG A 23 -3.16 8.82 3.88
CA ARG A 23 -3.50 9.57 5.09
C ARG A 23 -3.96 8.68 6.25
N GLY A 24 -3.96 7.36 6.07
CA GLY A 24 -4.43 6.39 7.05
C GLY A 24 -5.96 6.21 7.07
N ASP A 25 -6.70 6.79 6.13
CA ASP A 25 -8.17 6.66 6.03
C ASP A 25 -8.55 5.34 5.34
N TYR A 26 -8.07 4.23 5.88
CA TYR A 26 -8.10 2.93 5.21
C TYR A 26 -9.51 2.41 4.90
N TYR A 27 -10.50 2.68 5.76
CA TYR A 27 -11.87 2.25 5.51
C TYR A 27 -12.51 3.02 4.35
N ALA A 28 -12.28 4.34 4.30
CA ALA A 28 -12.77 5.14 3.19
C ALA A 28 -12.01 4.84 1.88
N CYS A 29 -10.72 4.49 1.96
CA CYS A 29 -9.97 3.92 0.83
C CYS A 29 -10.64 2.63 0.32
N HIS A 30 -10.94 1.70 1.23
CA HIS A 30 -11.65 0.46 0.92
C HIS A 30 -12.97 0.73 0.19
N ASP A 31 -13.84 1.58 0.75
CA ASP A 31 -15.18 1.84 0.18
C ASP A 31 -15.09 2.43 -1.22
N LEU A 32 -14.16 3.37 -1.45
CA LEU A 32 -13.95 3.96 -2.76
C LEU A 32 -13.44 2.93 -3.77
N LEU A 33 -12.43 2.15 -3.38
CA LEU A 33 -11.85 1.13 -4.27
C LEU A 33 -12.79 -0.05 -4.51
N GLU A 34 -13.70 -0.36 -3.57
CA GLU A 34 -14.76 -1.35 -3.77
C GLU A 34 -15.74 -0.89 -4.87
N ALA A 35 -16.14 0.39 -4.86
CA ALA A 35 -16.97 0.96 -5.92
C ALA A 35 -16.29 0.86 -7.29
N ILE A 36 -15.00 1.21 -7.36
CA ILE A 36 -14.20 1.04 -8.60
C ILE A 36 -14.12 -0.43 -9.01
N TRP A 37 -13.82 -1.34 -8.07
CA TRP A 37 -13.71 -2.77 -8.32
C TRP A 37 -15.00 -3.39 -8.87
N MET A 38 -16.16 -2.93 -8.39
CA MET A 38 -17.46 -3.41 -8.86
C MET A 38 -17.69 -3.05 -10.34
N GLU A 39 -17.23 -1.88 -10.77
CA GLU A 39 -17.37 -1.33 -12.11
C GLU A 39 -16.23 -1.76 -13.07
N ALA A 40 -15.09 -2.16 -12.53
CA ALA A 40 -13.89 -2.50 -13.29
C ALA A 40 -14.05 -3.73 -14.20
N ASN A 41 -13.25 -3.77 -15.27
CA ASN A 41 -13.21 -4.93 -16.15
C ASN A 41 -12.45 -6.12 -15.49
N THR A 42 -12.62 -7.32 -16.04
CA THR A 42 -12.04 -8.56 -15.47
C THR A 42 -10.52 -8.52 -15.32
N LEU A 43 -9.80 -7.77 -16.17
CA LEU A 43 -8.34 -7.65 -16.11
C LEU A 43 -7.90 -6.74 -14.95
N GLU A 44 -8.67 -5.70 -14.65
CA GLU A 44 -8.34 -4.72 -13.61
C GLU A 44 -8.88 -5.10 -12.23
N LYS A 45 -9.99 -5.85 -12.16
CA LYS A 45 -10.61 -6.24 -10.89
C LYS A 45 -9.59 -6.75 -9.86
N PRO A 46 -8.63 -7.62 -10.23
CA PRO A 46 -7.69 -8.11 -9.24
C PRO A 46 -6.74 -7.04 -8.68
N PHE A 47 -6.46 -5.98 -9.42
CA PHE A 47 -5.63 -4.86 -8.97
C PHE A 47 -6.35 -4.06 -7.88
N TYR A 48 -7.55 -3.56 -8.19
CA TYR A 48 -8.35 -2.81 -7.22
C TYR A 48 -8.69 -3.66 -5.98
N GLN A 49 -9.04 -4.93 -6.19
CA GLN A 49 -9.31 -5.87 -5.09
C GLN A 49 -8.08 -6.08 -4.20
N GLY A 50 -6.87 -6.10 -4.78
CA GLY A 50 -5.63 -6.20 -4.03
C GLY A 50 -5.44 -5.01 -3.11
N ILE A 51 -5.52 -3.79 -3.65
CA ILE A 51 -5.30 -2.55 -2.87
C ILE A 51 -6.38 -2.39 -1.78
N LEU A 52 -7.67 -2.59 -2.11
CA LEU A 52 -8.74 -2.45 -1.12
C LEU A 52 -8.62 -3.46 0.02
N GLN A 53 -8.14 -4.68 -0.26
CA GLN A 53 -7.89 -5.69 0.78
C GLN A 53 -6.72 -5.32 1.68
N VAL A 54 -5.64 -4.75 1.13
CA VAL A 54 -4.55 -4.22 1.95
C VAL A 54 -5.08 -3.10 2.85
N ALA A 55 -5.88 -2.17 2.32
CA ALA A 55 -6.49 -1.09 3.09
C ALA A 55 -7.37 -1.64 4.22
N VAL A 56 -8.37 -2.48 3.94
CA VAL A 56 -9.25 -3.02 4.99
C VAL A 56 -8.50 -3.95 5.95
N GLY A 57 -7.41 -4.60 5.51
CA GLY A 57 -6.51 -5.35 6.37
C GLY A 57 -5.83 -4.48 7.43
N LEU A 58 -5.33 -3.30 7.03
CA LEU A 58 -4.77 -2.30 7.95
C LEU A 58 -5.85 -1.69 8.86
N TYR A 59 -7.07 -1.46 8.36
CA TYR A 59 -8.20 -1.07 9.19
C TYR A 59 -8.53 -2.12 10.27
N HIS A 60 -8.52 -3.41 9.92
CA HIS A 60 -8.69 -4.49 10.89
C HIS A 60 -7.57 -4.53 11.91
N LEU A 61 -6.32 -4.28 11.48
CA LEU A 61 -5.18 -4.23 12.39
C LEU A 61 -5.33 -3.10 13.41
N GLY A 62 -5.71 -1.90 12.97
CA GLY A 62 -5.99 -0.76 13.86
C GLY A 62 -7.14 -1.03 14.86
N ASN A 63 -8.07 -1.93 14.53
CA ASN A 63 -9.14 -2.39 15.41
C ASN A 63 -8.78 -3.65 16.21
N HIS A 64 -7.51 -4.04 16.25
CA HIS A 64 -7.01 -5.22 16.96
C HIS A 64 -7.61 -6.55 16.49
N ASN A 65 -8.14 -6.60 15.26
CA ASN A 65 -8.63 -7.82 14.64
C ASN A 65 -7.48 -8.54 13.90
N TRP A 66 -6.69 -9.29 14.66
CA TRP A 66 -5.55 -10.06 14.15
C TRP A 66 -5.91 -11.00 12.98
N GLN A 67 -7.03 -11.73 13.10
CA GLN A 67 -7.44 -12.71 12.10
C GLN A 67 -7.84 -12.02 10.79
N GLY A 68 -8.66 -10.98 10.88
CA GLY A 68 -9.10 -10.21 9.71
C GLY A 68 -7.93 -9.55 9.00
N ALA A 69 -7.05 -8.89 9.77
CA ALA A 69 -5.85 -8.27 9.23
C ALA A 69 -4.92 -9.29 8.53
N SER A 70 -4.65 -10.44 9.17
CA SER A 70 -3.77 -11.47 8.60
C SER A 70 -4.29 -12.04 7.28
N ILE A 71 -5.61 -12.33 7.22
CA ILE A 71 -6.23 -12.85 6.00
C ILE A 71 -6.17 -11.82 4.88
N LEU A 72 -6.64 -10.60 5.15
CA LEU A 72 -6.83 -9.59 4.11
C LEU A 72 -5.52 -9.02 3.60
N LEU A 73 -4.51 -8.84 4.47
CA LEU A 73 -3.16 -8.48 4.02
C LEU A 73 -2.60 -9.57 3.11
N GLY A 74 -2.68 -10.84 3.51
CA GLY A 74 -2.15 -11.97 2.73
C GLY A 74 -2.82 -12.16 1.37
N GLU A 75 -4.15 -12.08 1.33
CA GLU A 75 -4.90 -12.14 0.06
C GLU A 75 -4.61 -10.94 -0.83
N GLY A 76 -4.56 -9.74 -0.23
CA GLY A 76 -4.31 -8.47 -0.93
C GLY A 76 -2.96 -8.48 -1.63
N VAL A 77 -1.88 -8.73 -0.88
CA VAL A 77 -0.52 -8.77 -1.46
C VAL A 77 -0.37 -9.87 -2.50
N ASN A 78 -0.89 -11.07 -2.25
CA ASN A 78 -0.77 -12.18 -3.21
C ASN A 78 -1.49 -11.87 -4.53
N ARG A 79 -2.59 -11.13 -4.48
CA ARG A 79 -3.32 -10.70 -5.68
C ARG A 79 -2.56 -9.60 -6.44
N LEU A 80 -1.86 -8.72 -5.74
CA LEU A 80 -1.07 -7.64 -6.33
C LEU A 80 0.20 -8.11 -7.05
N ARG A 81 0.80 -9.24 -6.66
CA ARG A 81 2.04 -9.78 -7.25
C ARG A 81 2.04 -9.86 -8.79
N ARG A 82 0.89 -10.12 -9.42
CA ARG A 82 0.81 -10.22 -10.89
C ARG A 82 0.95 -8.86 -11.62
N PHE A 83 0.91 -7.76 -10.86
CA PHE A 83 0.99 -6.39 -11.35
C PHE A 83 2.35 -5.75 -11.03
N GLU A 84 3.30 -6.51 -10.48
CA GLU A 84 4.68 -6.08 -10.26
C GLU A 84 5.43 -5.90 -11.61
N PRO A 85 6.37 -4.95 -11.69
CA PRO A 85 6.77 -4.02 -10.64
C PRO A 85 5.82 -2.81 -10.52
N ALA A 86 5.06 -2.51 -11.56
CA ALA A 86 4.18 -1.36 -11.62
C ALA A 86 2.93 -1.59 -12.47
N TYR A 87 1.82 -0.96 -12.08
CA TYR A 87 0.58 -0.97 -12.82
C TYR A 87 -0.23 0.28 -12.52
N ALA A 88 -0.90 0.86 -13.52
CA ALA A 88 -1.72 2.05 -13.34
C ALA A 88 -0.97 3.26 -12.72
N GLY A 89 0.34 3.35 -13.00
CA GLY A 89 1.24 4.33 -12.40
C GLY A 89 1.61 4.04 -10.94
N VAL A 90 1.06 3.00 -10.30
CA VAL A 90 1.42 2.59 -8.93
C VAL A 90 2.70 1.75 -8.94
N ASP A 91 3.58 2.00 -7.97
CA ASP A 91 4.71 1.14 -7.63
C ASP A 91 4.16 -0.06 -6.83
N VAL A 92 3.89 -1.15 -7.53
CA VAL A 92 3.22 -2.33 -6.98
C VAL A 92 4.21 -3.20 -6.20
N GLU A 93 5.45 -3.32 -6.67
CA GLU A 93 6.51 -4.05 -5.98
C GLU A 93 6.68 -3.51 -4.55
N ARG A 94 6.81 -2.19 -4.41
CA ARG A 94 6.95 -1.57 -3.09
C ARG A 94 5.73 -1.76 -2.20
N LEU A 95 4.52 -1.74 -2.76
CA LEU A 95 3.28 -2.02 -2.01
C LEU A 95 3.23 -3.49 -1.54
N VAL A 96 3.65 -4.42 -2.39
CA VAL A 96 3.71 -5.85 -2.07
C VAL A 96 4.73 -6.10 -0.96
N ASP A 97 5.94 -5.57 -1.09
CA ASP A 97 6.99 -5.68 -0.07
C ASP A 97 6.54 -5.09 1.28
N CYS A 98 5.92 -3.91 1.24
CA CYS A 98 5.35 -3.27 2.43
C CYS A 98 4.30 -4.19 3.10
N GLY A 99 3.32 -4.67 2.34
CA GLY A 99 2.26 -5.52 2.87
C GLY A 99 2.79 -6.85 3.43
N TRP A 100 3.81 -7.44 2.81
CA TRP A 100 4.48 -8.64 3.35
C TRP A 100 5.21 -8.37 4.65
N ALA A 101 5.95 -7.27 4.77
CA ALA A 101 6.64 -6.91 6.00
C ALA A 101 5.66 -6.76 7.17
N TRP A 102 4.52 -6.09 6.94
CA TRP A 102 3.46 -5.93 7.93
C TRP A 102 2.77 -7.26 8.28
N LEU A 103 2.48 -8.11 7.31
CA LEU A 103 1.90 -9.42 7.55
C LEU A 103 2.85 -10.34 8.34
N ILE A 104 4.14 -10.36 7.99
CA ILE A 104 5.16 -11.14 8.70
C ILE A 104 5.26 -10.68 10.15
N ALA A 105 5.33 -9.37 10.40
CA ALA A 105 5.33 -8.84 11.76
C ALA A 105 4.08 -9.28 12.52
N LEU A 106 2.89 -9.08 11.95
CA LEU A 106 1.62 -9.46 12.57
C LEU A 106 1.55 -10.96 12.92
N GLN A 107 2.06 -11.84 12.04
CA GLN A 107 2.07 -13.27 12.26
C GLN A 107 3.12 -13.69 13.30
N GLN A 108 4.31 -13.07 13.29
CA GLN A 108 5.40 -13.36 14.23
C GLN A 108 5.07 -12.92 15.65
N THR A 109 4.41 -11.78 15.81
CA THR A 109 4.01 -11.28 17.14
C THR A 109 2.87 -12.08 17.75
N GLY A 110 2.04 -12.71 16.91
CA GLY A 110 0.88 -13.47 17.33
C GLY A 110 -0.32 -12.60 17.72
N ARG A 111 -1.45 -13.27 17.98
CA ARG A 111 -2.74 -12.65 18.28
C ARG A 111 -2.72 -11.86 19.59
N GLU A 112 -1.97 -12.35 20.56
CA GLU A 112 -1.86 -11.81 21.91
C GLU A 112 -1.22 -10.41 21.91
N ARG A 113 -0.46 -10.09 20.86
CA ARG A 113 0.33 -8.87 20.74
C ARG A 113 -0.07 -7.96 19.58
N VAL A 114 -1.29 -8.15 19.08
CA VAL A 114 -1.82 -7.36 17.96
C VAL A 114 -1.89 -5.87 18.29
N VAL A 115 -2.08 -5.52 19.57
CA VAL A 115 -2.13 -4.13 20.04
C VAL A 115 -0.80 -3.43 19.82
N GLU A 116 0.32 -4.11 20.08
CA GLU A 116 1.65 -3.56 19.87
C GLU A 116 1.92 -3.31 18.38
N VAL A 117 1.55 -4.25 17.50
CA VAL A 117 1.69 -4.08 16.04
C VAL A 117 0.80 -2.94 15.54
N ALA A 118 -0.45 -2.88 15.99
CA ALA A 118 -1.39 -1.82 15.63
C ALA A 118 -0.89 -0.44 16.08
N ALA A 119 -0.23 -0.36 17.24
CA ALA A 119 0.35 0.85 17.76
C ALA A 119 1.52 1.40 16.92
N ALA A 120 2.04 0.65 15.93
CA ALA A 120 3.05 1.09 14.96
C ALA A 120 2.45 1.80 13.72
N ILE A 121 1.14 1.65 13.47
CA ILE A 121 0.48 2.21 12.27
C ILE A 121 0.64 3.75 12.22
N PRO A 122 0.34 4.52 13.29
CA PRO A 122 0.42 5.97 13.22
C PRO A 122 1.82 6.49 12.90
N GLN A 123 2.87 5.83 13.43
CA GLN A 123 4.25 6.21 13.16
C GLN A 123 4.64 5.88 11.71
N ALA A 124 4.19 4.73 11.19
CA ALA A 124 4.47 4.33 9.81
C ALA A 124 3.74 5.21 8.78
N GLN A 125 2.61 5.80 9.19
CA GLN A 125 1.87 6.79 8.39
C GLN A 125 2.48 8.20 8.50
N ALA A 126 2.95 8.59 9.69
CA ALA A 126 3.52 9.92 9.94
C ALA A 126 4.96 10.07 9.44
N ALA A 127 5.66 8.96 9.19
CA ALA A 127 6.98 8.98 8.59
C ALA A 127 6.92 9.74 7.25
N PRO A 128 7.80 10.72 7.01
CA PRO A 128 7.74 11.52 5.78
C PRO A 128 7.76 10.59 4.58
N ALA A 129 6.70 10.65 3.74
CA ALA A 129 6.79 10.13 2.39
C ALA A 129 8.04 10.78 1.77
N PRO A 130 9.02 10.04 1.22
CA PRO A 130 10.22 10.62 0.65
C PRO A 130 9.84 11.69 -0.38
N ARG A 131 9.92 12.96 0.01
CA ARG A 131 9.57 14.12 -0.81
C ARG A 131 10.81 14.82 -1.37
N GLU A 132 12.00 14.25 -1.16
CA GLU A 132 13.30 14.80 -1.56
C GLU A 132 14.00 13.87 -2.57
N MET A 133 13.54 13.85 -3.83
CA MET A 133 14.31 13.40 -5.00
C MET A 133 13.78 14.04 -6.31
N TRP A 134 13.24 15.26 -6.27
CA TRP A 134 12.89 16.02 -7.49
C TRP A 134 14.13 16.74 -8.04
N GLY A 135 15.08 15.94 -8.52
CA GLY A 135 16.28 16.38 -9.21
C GLY A 135 17.06 15.16 -9.61
N GLU A 136 16.93 14.74 -10.88
CA GLU A 136 17.70 13.70 -11.59
C GLU A 136 18.46 12.70 -10.72
N ILE A 137 17.94 11.49 -10.55
CA ILE A 137 18.67 10.44 -9.83
C ILE A 137 18.67 9.15 -10.63
N GLN A 138 19.82 8.89 -11.23
CA GLN A 138 20.40 7.56 -11.22
C GLN A 138 20.83 7.27 -9.78
N GLY A 139 20.18 6.32 -9.10
CA GLY A 139 20.57 5.91 -7.75
C GLY A 139 19.45 5.17 -7.00
N GLU A 140 19.79 4.00 -6.45
CA GLU A 140 18.93 3.18 -5.58
C GLU A 140 18.35 3.98 -4.42
N ILE A 141 17.06 3.79 -4.12
CA ILE A 141 16.42 4.33 -2.91
C ILE A 141 16.99 3.57 -1.70
N GLN A 142 18.04 4.12 -1.08
CA GLN A 142 18.58 3.63 0.19
C GLN A 142 17.99 4.45 1.36
N GLY A 143 17.08 3.84 2.12
CA GLY A 143 16.62 4.38 3.41
C GLY A 143 15.18 4.00 3.71
N GLU A 144 14.95 2.80 4.26
CA GLU A 144 13.67 2.50 4.89
C GLU A 144 13.59 3.27 6.22
N ILE A 145 12.56 4.11 6.40
CA ILE A 145 12.22 4.59 7.73
C ILE A 145 11.58 3.41 8.45
N LEU A 146 12.29 2.87 9.42
CA LEU A 146 11.88 1.70 10.18
C LEU A 146 11.14 2.12 11.44
N VAL A 147 9.90 1.66 11.58
CA VAL A 147 9.13 1.81 12.83
C VAL A 147 9.39 0.61 13.72
N THR A 148 9.66 0.86 15.01
CA THR A 148 9.82 -0.20 16.02
C THR A 148 8.49 -0.49 16.71
N ILE A 149 8.16 -1.77 16.84
CA ILE A 149 7.01 -2.23 17.62
C ILE A 149 7.37 -2.20 19.12
N ALA A 150 6.72 -1.31 19.88
CA ALA A 150 6.98 -1.15 21.31
C ALA A 150 6.65 -2.42 22.10
N GLY A 151 7.50 -2.75 23.09
CA GLY A 151 7.30 -3.89 23.98
C GLY A 151 7.79 -5.24 23.43
N ILE A 152 8.34 -5.32 22.22
CA ILE A 152 8.97 -6.54 21.70
C ILE A 152 10.46 -6.55 22.05
N GLU A 153 10.95 -7.68 22.59
CA GLU A 153 12.35 -7.82 23.05
C GLU A 153 13.37 -7.58 21.93
N ALA A 154 13.04 -7.97 20.70
CA ALA A 154 13.80 -7.65 19.50
C ALA A 154 12.97 -6.69 18.63
N PRO A 155 13.44 -5.45 18.38
CA PRO A 155 12.75 -4.49 17.51
C PRO A 155 12.48 -5.08 16.13
N ILE A 156 11.19 -5.19 15.77
CA ILE A 156 10.80 -5.44 14.38
C ILE A 156 10.75 -4.09 13.69
N SER A 157 11.42 -4.01 12.55
CA SER A 157 11.50 -2.83 11.72
C SER A 157 10.47 -2.94 10.59
N LEU A 158 9.56 -1.98 10.50
CA LEU A 158 8.48 -1.98 9.49
C LEU A 158 8.63 -0.81 8.51
N PRO A 159 8.35 -1.03 7.21
CA PRO A 159 8.34 0.02 6.21
C PRO A 159 7.13 0.96 6.39
N VAL A 160 7.26 2.17 5.85
CA VAL A 160 6.20 3.19 5.85
C VAL A 160 4.97 2.74 5.05
N LEU A 161 3.78 3.12 5.52
CA LEU A 161 2.50 2.76 4.91
C LEU A 161 2.06 3.82 3.91
N HIS A 162 2.79 3.88 2.80
CA HIS A 162 2.47 4.75 1.67
C HIS A 162 2.48 3.96 0.35
N ILE A 163 1.47 4.18 -0.48
CA ILE A 163 1.46 3.78 -1.89
C ILE A 163 2.16 4.88 -2.69
N TYR A 164 3.16 4.48 -3.47
CA TYR A 164 3.93 5.35 -4.33
C TYR A 164 3.48 5.19 -5.78
N PHE A 165 3.73 6.24 -6.57
CA PHE A 165 3.64 6.13 -8.02
C PHE A 165 5.02 5.81 -8.60
N SER A 166 5.09 4.90 -9.57
CA SER A 166 6.28 4.63 -10.36
C SER A 166 6.56 5.83 -11.29
N GLY A 167 7.79 6.36 -11.32
CA GLY A 167 8.21 7.34 -12.34
C GLY A 167 8.29 6.67 -13.73
N GLU A 168 8.09 7.33 -14.87
CA GLU A 168 8.27 8.74 -15.25
C GLU A 168 6.94 9.50 -15.47
N PHE A 169 6.74 10.63 -14.80
CA PHE A 169 5.78 11.65 -15.24
C PHE A 169 6.60 12.78 -15.88
N SER A 170 6.57 12.90 -17.21
CA SER A 170 7.07 14.11 -17.87
C SER A 170 6.13 15.25 -17.48
N GLY A 171 6.61 16.13 -16.61
CA GLY A 171 5.84 17.23 -16.05
C GLY A 171 5.47 18.27 -17.10
N GLU A 172 4.35 18.08 -17.78
CA GLU A 172 3.52 19.17 -18.30
C GLU A 172 2.07 18.86 -17.90
N GLY A 173 1.60 19.40 -16.77
CA GLY A 173 0.16 19.35 -16.48
C GLY A 173 -0.31 19.34 -15.03
N ALA A 174 0.55 19.44 -14.01
CA ALA A 174 0.08 19.60 -12.64
C ALA A 174 -0.24 21.08 -12.34
N GLY A 175 -1.32 21.57 -12.95
CA GLY A 175 -2.02 22.76 -12.50
C GLY A 175 -2.74 22.46 -11.19
N ALA A 176 -2.57 23.37 -10.23
CA ALA A 176 -3.23 23.32 -8.92
C ALA A 176 -4.74 23.07 -9.01
N ILE A 177 -5.23 22.20 -8.14
CA ILE A 177 -6.58 22.23 -7.57
C ILE A 177 -6.51 21.84 -6.10
#